data_AF-A0A2R6T8K4-F1
#
_entry.id   AF-A0A2R6T8K4-F1
#
_cell.length_a   1.000
_cell.length_b   1.000
_cell.length_c   1.000
_cell.angle_alpha   90.00
_cell.angle_beta   90.00
_cell.angle_gamma   90.00
#
_symmetry.space_group_name_H-M   'P 1'
#
loop_
_entity.id
_entity.type
_entity.pdbx_description
1 polymer ?
#
loop_
_entity_poly.entity_id
_entity_poly.type
_entity_poly.pdbx_seq_one_letter_code
_entity_poly.pdbx_strand_id
1 'polypeptide(L)'
;MALTKKSVVDKIEVLEDGQIQIRTANRILEDGVVISQSYHRTTKAPLDDISGEDAKVQAIANAHWTQEVKDAYQAKLDAAAAREQ
;
A
#
# COMPACT_ATOMS: atom_id res chain seq x y z
N MET A 1 -30.64 13.22 9.93
CA MET A 1 -29.19 13.45 9.97
C MET A 1 -28.52 12.14 10.36
N ALA A 2 -27.84 11.49 9.42
CA ALA A 2 -27.12 10.24 9.68
C ALA A 2 -25.65 10.42 9.30
N LEU A 3 -24.77 10.33 10.29
CA LEU A 3 -23.33 10.30 10.05
C LEU A 3 -22.90 8.89 9.65
N THR A 4 -22.21 8.76 8.53
CA THR A 4 -21.67 7.48 8.07
C THR A 4 -20.15 7.55 7.92
N LYS A 5 -19.46 6.46 8.28
CA LYS A 5 -18.01 6.33 8.10
C LYS A 5 -17.75 5.40 6.91
N LYS A 6 -16.90 5.84 5.99
CA LYS A 6 -16.45 5.05 4.84
C LYS A 6 -14.93 5.04 4.75
N SER A 7 -14.36 3.85 4.74
CA SER A 7 -12.93 3.64 4.50
C SER A 7 -12.73 3.18 3.05
N VAL A 8 -11.82 3.82 2.33
CA VAL A 8 -11.53 3.48 0.93
C VAL A 8 -10.03 3.60 0.67
N VAL A 9 -9.47 2.64 -0.06
CA VAL A 9 -8.13 2.79 -0.64
C VAL A 9 -8.24 3.81 -1.78
N ASP A 10 -7.76 5.03 -1.55
CA ASP A 10 -7.95 6.15 -2.46
C ASP A 10 -6.76 6.38 -3.39
N LYS A 11 -5.55 5.97 -2.99
CA LYS A 11 -4.33 6.06 -3.79
C LYS A 11 -3.45 4.82 -3.58
N ILE A 12 -2.91 4.30 -4.67
CA ILE A 12 -1.84 3.30 -4.67
C ILE A 12 -0.72 3.86 -5.55
N GLU A 13 0.50 3.90 -5.04
CA GLU A 13 1.68 4.46 -5.70
C GLU A 13 2.80 3.43 -5.69
N VAL A 14 3.40 3.17 -6.86
CA VAL A 14 4.55 2.28 -6.98
C VAL A 14 5.81 3.13 -6.88
N LEU A 15 6.73 2.74 -6.00
CA LEU A 15 8.02 3.41 -5.78
C LEU A 15 9.11 2.79 -6.67
N GLU A 16 10.18 3.55 -6.90
CA GLU A 16 11.30 3.12 -7.78
C GLU A 16 11.98 1.83 -7.32
N ASP A 17 11.94 1.52 -6.02
CA ASP A 17 12.54 0.31 -5.44
C ASP A 17 11.57 -0.87 -5.38
N GLY A 18 10.45 -0.78 -6.09
CA GLY A 18 9.44 -1.83 -6.20
C GLY A 18 8.45 -1.86 -5.03
N GLN A 19 8.63 -1.07 -3.98
CA GLN A 19 7.64 -0.97 -2.91
C GLN A 19 6.35 -0.30 -3.41
N ILE A 20 5.23 -0.62 -2.77
CA ILE A 20 3.95 0.07 -3.03
C ILE A 20 3.52 0.85 -1.80
N GLN A 21 3.13 2.11 -2.00
CA GLN A 21 2.53 2.96 -0.98
C GLN A 21 1.02 2.98 -1.15
N ILE A 22 0.31 2.60 -0.09
CA ILE A 22 -1.15 2.49 -0.07
C ILE A 22 -1.68 3.59 0.85
N ARG A 23 -2.60 4.40 0.35
CA ARG A 23 -3.31 5.40 1.14
C ARG A 23 -4.77 5.00 1.32
N THR A 24 -5.19 4.93 2.57
CA THR A 24 -6.57 4.70 2.96
C THR A 24 -7.17 6.00 3.46
N ALA A 25 -8.21 6.47 2.79
CA ALA A 25 -9.01 7.62 3.21
C ALA A 25 -10.20 7.14 4.07
N ASN A 26 -10.26 7.62 5.30
CA ASN A 26 -11.41 7.45 6.19
C ASN A 26 -12.27 8.71 6.10
N ARG A 27 -13.45 8.61 5.50
CA ARG A 27 -14.37 9.72 5.28
C ARG A 27 -15.53 9.63 6.26
N ILE A 28 -15.90 10.77 6.85
CA ILE A 28 -17.15 10.95 7.60
C ILE A 28 -18.09 11.72 6.68
N LEU A 29 -19.28 11.17 6.44
CA LEU A 29 -20.28 11.73 5.56
C LEU A 29 -21.55 12.08 6.34
N GLU A 30 -22.15 13.23 6.03
CA GLU A 30 -23.49 13.63 6.44
C GLU A 30 -24.38 13.67 5.20
N ASP A 31 -25.43 12.86 5.17
CA ASP A 31 -26.38 12.76 4.05
C ASP A 31 -25.69 12.57 2.68
N GLY A 32 -24.59 11.81 2.67
CA GLY A 32 -23.80 11.51 1.47
C GLY A 32 -22.72 12.53 1.12
N VAL A 33 -22.63 13.66 1.83
CA VAL A 33 -21.61 14.69 1.64
C VAL A 33 -20.45 14.45 2.60
N VAL A 34 -19.21 14.46 2.10
CA VAL A 34 -18.01 14.32 2.95
C VAL A 34 -17.82 15.59 3.76
N ILE A 35 -17.93 15.49 5.08
CA ILE A 35 -17.73 16.61 6.02
C ILE A 35 -16.33 16.61 6.64
N SER A 36 -15.69 15.45 6.73
CA SER A 36 -14.34 15.29 7.26
C SER A 36 -13.70 14.05 6.67
N GLN A 37 -12.37 14.06 6.56
CA GLN A 37 -11.61 12.89 6.16
C GLN A 37 -10.21 12.87 6.79
N SER A 38 -9.72 11.68 7.08
CA SER A 38 -8.33 11.43 7.51
C SER A 38 -7.66 10.41 6.59
N TYR A 39 -6.33 10.45 6.54
CA TYR A 39 -5.53 9.60 5.68
C TYR A 39 -4.57 8.75 6.51
N HIS A 40 -4.52 7.46 6.22
CA HIS A 40 -3.50 6.55 6.72
C HIS A 40 -2.66 6.05 5.55
N ARG A 41 -1.33 6.07 5.70
CA ARG A 41 -0.41 5.51 4.70
C ARG A 41 0.28 4.28 5.25
N THR A 42 0.35 3.25 4.45
CA THR A 42 1.17 2.07 4.70
C THR A 42 2.02 1.78 3.48
N THR A 43 3.16 1.13 3.68
CA THR A 43 4.03 0.69 2.60
C THR A 43 4.13 -0.83 2.65
N LYS A 44 4.12 -1.46 1.49
CA LYS A 44 4.39 -2.90 1.34
C LYS A 44 5.57 -3.11 0.41
N ALA A 45 6.44 -4.03 0.81
CA ALA A 45 7.60 -4.44 0.05
C ALA A 45 7.32 -5.66 -0.84
N PRO A 46 8.12 -5.89 -1.91
CA PRO A 46 7.94 -7.02 -2.83
C PRO A 46 7.85 -8.42 -2.20
N LEU A 47 8.37 -8.60 -1.00
CA LEU A 47 8.39 -9.87 -0.26
C LEU A 47 7.30 -9.96 0.83
N ASP A 48 6.50 -8.91 1.03
CA ASP A 48 5.44 -8.88 2.04
C ASP A 48 4.24 -9.75 1.64
N ASP A 49 3.55 -10.30 2.63
CA ASP A 49 2.23 -10.89 2.43
C ASP A 49 1.17 -9.80 2.20
N ILE A 50 0.41 -9.98 1.11
CA ILE A 50 -0.66 -9.10 0.65
C ILE A 50 -2.02 -9.79 0.66
N SER A 51 -2.12 -11.03 1.14
CA SER A 51 -3.37 -11.82 1.14
C SER A 51 -4.52 -11.12 1.87
N GLY A 52 -4.22 -10.29 2.87
CA GLY A 52 -5.18 -9.48 3.64
C GLY A 52 -5.46 -8.07 3.10
N GLU A 53 -4.84 -7.67 2.00
CA GLU A 53 -5.00 -6.32 1.44
C GLU A 53 -6.22 -6.20 0.52
N ASP A 54 -6.62 -4.97 0.18
CA ASP A 54 -7.70 -4.72 -0.80
C ASP A 54 -7.38 -5.37 -2.16
N ALA A 55 -8.40 -5.89 -2.85
CA ALA A 55 -8.22 -6.59 -4.13
C ALA A 55 -7.47 -5.76 -5.19
N LYS A 56 -7.61 -4.42 -5.18
CA LYS A 56 -6.87 -3.54 -6.09
C LYS A 56 -5.39 -3.47 -5.74
N VAL A 57 -5.07 -3.43 -4.45
CA VAL A 57 -3.69 -3.51 -3.96
C VAL A 57 -3.08 -4.82 -4.39
N GLN A 58 -3.79 -5.94 -4.18
CA GLN A 58 -3.31 -7.26 -4.59
C GLN A 58 -3.07 -7.35 -6.10
N ALA A 59 -3.97 -6.83 -6.92
CA ALA A 59 -3.82 -6.85 -8.37
C ALA A 59 -2.59 -6.07 -8.84
N ILE A 60 -2.36 -4.87 -8.29
CA ILE A 60 -1.18 -4.04 -8.63
C ILE A 60 0.10 -4.70 -8.14
N ALA A 61 0.11 -5.20 -6.90
CA ALA A 61 1.26 -5.89 -6.32
C ALA A 61 1.64 -7.13 -7.14
N ASN A 62 0.68 -7.99 -7.49
CA ASN A 62 0.94 -9.18 -8.30
C ASN A 62 1.38 -8.85 -9.74
N ALA A 63 0.90 -7.74 -10.31
CA ALA A 63 1.32 -7.31 -11.63
C ALA A 63 2.73 -6.69 -11.63
N HIS A 64 3.11 -6.01 -10.54
CA HIS A 64 4.38 -5.29 -10.45
C HIS A 64 5.51 -6.13 -9.86
N TRP A 65 5.24 -6.94 -8.83
CA TRP A 65 6.23 -7.77 -8.14
C TRP A 65 6.49 -9.07 -8.87
N THR A 66 7.06 -8.94 -10.07
CA THR A 66 7.64 -10.08 -10.81
C THR A 66 8.76 -10.72 -10.00
N GLN A 67 9.17 -11.93 -10.38
CA GLN A 67 10.29 -12.60 -9.73
C GLN A 67 11.56 -11.75 -9.77
N GLU A 68 11.83 -11.06 -10.89
CA GLU A 68 12.98 -10.16 -11.06
C GLU A 68 12.96 -9.01 -10.04
N VAL A 69 11.80 -8.40 -9.78
CA VAL A 69 11.64 -7.33 -8.78
C VAL A 69 11.86 -7.87 -7.36
N LYS A 70 11.36 -9.07 -7.06
CA LYS A 70 11.57 -9.73 -5.77
C LYS A 70 13.04 -10.07 -5.53
N ASP A 71 13.72 -10.59 -6.54
CA ASP A 71 15.14 -10.92 -6.47
C ASP A 71 16.01 -9.66 -6.29
N ALA A 72 15.69 -8.58 -7.04
CA ALA A 72 16.35 -7.29 -6.87
C ALA A 72 16.15 -6.70 -5.46
N TYR A 73 14.95 -6.84 -4.90
CA TYR A 73 14.66 -6.40 -3.54
C TYR A 73 15.41 -7.23 -2.49
N GLN A 74 15.47 -8.55 -2.64
CA GLN A 74 16.25 -9.42 -1.76
C GLN A 74 17.74 -9.06 -1.80
N ALA A 75 18.31 -8.84 -2.99
CA ALA A 75 19.71 -8.42 -3.14
C ALA A 75 19.99 -7.08 -2.45
N LYS A 76 19.03 -6.13 -2.49
CA LYS A 76 19.12 -4.86 -1.76
C LYS A 76 19.14 -5.08 -0.24
N LEU A 77 18.30 -5.98 0.28
CA LEU A 77 18.28 -6.31 1.71
C LEU A 77 19.61 -6.95 2.16
N ASP A 78 20.12 -7.89 1.38
CA ASP A 78 21.39 -8.58 1.68
C ASP A 78 22.57 -7.60 1.64
N ALA A 79 22.59 -6.69 0.66
CA ALA A 79 23.61 -5.64 0.56
C ALA A 79 23.53 -4.63 1.73
N ALA A 80 22.34 -4.34 2.26
CA ALA A 80 22.19 -3.51 3.45
C ALA A 80 22.72 -4.24 4.70
N ALA A 81 22.35 -5.51 4.88
CA ALA A 81 22.82 -6.33 6.00
C ALA A 81 24.34 -6.51 6.01
N ALA A 82 24.96 -6.66 4.83
CA ALA A 82 26.41 -6.79 4.70
C ALA A 82 27.20 -5.51 5.02
N ARG A 83 26.57 -4.32 4.96
CA ARG A 83 27.21 -3.04 5.32
C ARG A 83 27.24 -2.79 6.83
N GLU A 84 26.39 -3.49 7.56
CA GLU A 84 26.30 -3.40 9.02
C GLU A 84 27.23 -4.37 9.74
N GLN A 85 27.92 -5.25 9.00
CA GLN A 85 28.93 -6.20 9.48
C GLN A 85 30.35 -5.66 9.25
#